data_AF-A0A085LP51-F1
#
_entry.id   AF-A0A085LP51-F1
#
_cell.length_a   1.000
_cell.length_b   1.000
_cell.length_c   1.000
_cell.angle_alpha   90.00
_cell.angle_beta   90.00
_cell.angle_gamma   90.00
#
_symmetry.space_group_name_H-M   'P 1'
#
loop_
_entity.id
_entity.type
_entity.pdbx_description
1 polymer ?
#
loop_
_entity_poly.entity_id
_entity_poly.type
_entity_poly.pdbx_seq_one_letter_code
_entity_poly.pdbx_strand_id
1 'polypeptide(L)'
;MLHKEELGDRTPSQFWRHLQALADSSISENILRALWLQRLPLHIQSIVAGHDSNFTIQQLLSIADRVAEVSQPDLMSVTSSTEALTNVAQQVEALSRRLSELELHHRAARFSPSHAHSNFRGRRRVRSRQPRRSTSVTRQPNQCYYHRRFGSEAKRCQPPCAFRQQGNELP
;
A
#
# COMPACT_ATOMS: atom_id res chain seq x y z
N MET A 1 36.46 4.46 -50.11
CA MET A 1 36.07 4.06 -48.74
C MET A 1 34.55 4.21 -48.58
N LEU A 2 33.73 3.27 -49.09
CA LEU A 2 32.26 3.34 -48.94
C LEU A 2 31.73 2.63 -47.67
N HIS A 3 32.56 1.82 -47.01
CA HIS A 3 32.08 0.90 -45.96
C HIS A 3 31.93 1.52 -44.55
N LYS A 4 32.31 2.80 -44.37
CA LYS A 4 32.35 3.49 -43.07
C LYS A 4 31.30 4.59 -42.92
N GLU A 5 30.38 4.73 -43.88
CA GLU A 5 29.43 5.83 -43.87
C GLU A 5 28.15 5.44 -43.16
N GLU A 6 27.84 6.19 -42.11
CA GLU A 6 26.62 6.04 -41.31
C GLU A 6 25.62 7.12 -41.73
N LEU A 7 24.32 6.80 -41.65
CA LEU A 7 23.24 7.72 -42.01
C LEU A 7 23.33 9.04 -41.20
N GLY A 8 23.81 8.98 -39.95
CA GLY A 8 23.91 10.14 -39.05
C GLY A 8 22.56 10.84 -38.88
N ASP A 9 22.56 12.17 -39.03
CA ASP A 9 21.35 13.02 -39.01
C ASP A 9 20.77 13.30 -40.41
N ARG A 10 21.26 12.62 -41.45
CA ARG A 10 20.87 12.90 -42.84
C ARG A 10 19.56 12.20 -43.18
N THR A 11 18.76 12.82 -44.04
CA THR A 11 17.59 12.14 -44.58
C THR A 11 18.03 10.99 -45.48
N PRO A 12 17.25 9.90 -45.55
CA PRO A 12 17.54 8.77 -46.43
C PRO A 12 17.84 9.16 -47.90
N SER A 13 17.17 10.17 -48.45
CA SER A 13 17.48 10.70 -49.80
C SER A 13 18.82 11.43 -49.91
N GLN A 14 19.22 12.18 -48.89
CA GLN A 14 20.53 12.84 -48.86
C GLN A 14 21.65 11.80 -48.79
N PHE A 15 21.45 10.74 -48.00
CA PHE A 15 22.40 9.64 -47.90
C PHE A 15 22.54 8.88 -49.23
N TRP A 16 21.45 8.68 -49.97
CA TRP A 16 21.52 8.12 -51.33
C TRP A 16 22.37 8.97 -52.28
N ARG A 17 22.14 10.29 -52.33
CA ARG A 17 22.93 11.18 -53.20
C ARG A 17 24.41 11.17 -52.82
N HIS A 18 24.71 11.03 -51.53
CA HIS A 18 26.07 10.93 -51.05
C HIS A 18 26.74 9.62 -51.47
N LEU A 19 26.06 8.48 -51.30
CA LEU A 19 26.52 7.19 -51.79
C LEU A 19 26.73 7.21 -53.31
N GLN A 20 25.85 7.87 -54.06
CA GLN A 20 25.98 8.02 -55.51
C GLN A 20 27.17 8.91 -55.91
N ALA A 21 27.49 9.95 -55.14
CA ALA A 21 28.65 10.81 -55.38
C ALA A 21 29.99 10.11 -55.07
N LEU A 22 29.97 9.13 -54.15
CA LEU A 22 31.13 8.35 -53.74
C LEU A 22 31.31 7.07 -54.55
N ALA A 23 30.23 6.56 -55.13
CA ALA A 23 30.27 5.51 -56.09
C ALA A 23 30.83 6.04 -57.42
N ASP A 24 32.07 5.68 -57.73
CA ASP A 24 32.54 5.78 -59.11
C ASP A 24 31.59 5.01 -60.04
N SER A 25 31.55 5.38 -61.33
CA SER A 25 30.68 4.77 -62.36
C SER A 25 30.84 3.25 -62.58
N SER A 26 31.69 2.61 -61.78
CA SER A 26 31.95 1.17 -61.73
C SER A 26 30.95 0.39 -60.86
N ILE A 27 30.21 1.04 -59.96
CA ILE A 27 29.26 0.36 -59.06
C ILE A 27 27.86 0.35 -59.68
N SER A 28 27.24 -0.84 -59.73
CA SER A 28 25.86 -0.97 -60.23
C SER A 28 24.85 -0.40 -59.23
N GLU A 29 23.78 0.20 -59.76
CA GLU A 29 22.71 0.81 -58.97
C GLU A 29 22.09 -0.19 -57.98
N ASN A 30 21.97 -1.46 -58.36
CA ASN A 30 21.45 -2.54 -57.50
C ASN A 30 22.31 -2.77 -56.26
N ILE A 31 23.65 -2.70 -56.39
CA ILE A 31 24.56 -2.84 -55.24
C ILE A 31 24.44 -1.61 -54.34
N LEU A 32 24.37 -0.42 -54.93
CA LEU A 32 24.21 0.84 -54.19
C LEU A 32 22.89 0.86 -53.42
N ARG A 33 21.83 0.30 -53.99
CA ARG A 33 20.51 0.11 -53.39
C ARG A 33 20.53 -0.85 -52.21
N ALA A 34 21.14 -2.02 -52.37
CA ALA A 34 21.30 -2.97 -51.28
C ALA A 34 22.12 -2.36 -50.11
N LEU A 35 23.19 -1.63 -50.42
CA LEU A 35 24.00 -0.92 -49.42
C LEU A 35 23.22 0.18 -48.72
N TRP A 36 22.45 0.98 -49.46
CA TRP A 36 21.61 2.03 -48.90
C TRP A 36 20.59 1.43 -47.93
N LEU A 37 19.86 0.39 -48.32
CA LEU A 37 18.91 -0.31 -47.46
C LEU A 37 19.57 -0.86 -46.19
N GLN A 38 20.70 -1.57 -46.32
CA GLN A 38 21.39 -2.17 -45.18
C GLN A 38 21.84 -1.14 -44.14
N ARG A 39 22.04 0.12 -44.54
CA ARG A 39 22.55 1.20 -43.69
C ARG A 39 21.47 2.09 -43.08
N LEU A 40 20.20 1.91 -43.45
CA LEU A 40 19.09 2.64 -42.84
C LEU A 40 18.76 2.09 -41.44
N PRO A 41 18.12 2.87 -40.55
CA PRO A 41 17.52 2.35 -39.32
C PRO A 41 16.49 1.26 -39.60
N LEU A 42 16.39 0.28 -38.69
CA LEU A 42 15.59 -0.93 -38.88
C LEU A 42 14.09 -0.66 -39.15
N HIS A 43 13.53 0.40 -38.56
CA HIS A 43 12.15 0.81 -38.77
C HIS A 43 11.89 1.37 -40.19
N ILE A 44 12.89 1.98 -40.81
CA ILE A 44 12.81 2.44 -42.21
C ILE A 44 13.02 1.23 -43.14
N GLN A 45 13.99 0.37 -42.82
CA GLN A 45 14.29 -0.83 -43.60
C GLN A 45 13.07 -1.73 -43.79
N SER A 46 12.32 -2.01 -42.71
CA SER A 46 11.17 -2.92 -42.77
C SER A 46 10.09 -2.44 -43.73
N ILE A 47 9.88 -1.12 -43.82
CA ILE A 47 8.91 -0.51 -44.71
C ILE A 47 9.44 -0.52 -46.13
N VAL A 48 10.68 -0.06 -46.34
CA VAL A 48 11.26 0.11 -47.67
C VAL A 48 11.56 -1.24 -48.35
N ALA A 49 11.99 -2.26 -47.61
CA ALA A 49 12.27 -3.60 -48.14
C ALA A 49 11.05 -4.27 -48.79
N GLY A 50 9.84 -4.02 -48.27
CA GLY A 50 8.59 -4.52 -48.88
C GLY A 50 8.26 -3.89 -50.24
N HIS A 51 8.88 -2.76 -50.57
CA HIS A 51 8.62 -1.97 -51.78
C HIS A 51 9.80 -2.03 -52.77
N ASP A 52 10.87 -2.77 -52.45
CA ASP A 52 12.15 -2.74 -53.17
C ASP A 52 12.06 -3.26 -54.61
N SER A 53 11.17 -4.19 -54.93
CA SER A 53 11.03 -4.73 -56.30
C SER A 53 10.05 -3.95 -57.19
N ASN A 54 9.18 -3.13 -56.61
CA ASN A 54 8.01 -2.56 -57.30
C ASN A 54 8.15 -1.07 -57.60
N PHE A 55 9.11 -0.39 -56.96
CA PHE A 55 9.26 1.07 -57.02
C PHE A 55 10.62 1.49 -57.58
N THR A 56 10.61 2.62 -58.28
CA THR A 56 11.84 3.30 -58.70
C THR A 56 12.62 3.80 -57.48
N ILE A 57 13.94 3.97 -57.62
CA ILE A 57 14.76 4.42 -56.50
C ILE A 57 14.25 5.75 -55.92
N GLN A 58 13.87 6.71 -56.77
CA GLN A 58 13.36 8.02 -56.34
C GLN A 58 12.09 7.90 -55.48
N GLN A 59 11.20 6.95 -55.80
CA GLN A 59 10.01 6.70 -55.00
C GLN A 59 10.36 6.08 -53.64
N LEU A 60 11.34 5.17 -53.59
CA LEU A 60 11.82 4.60 -52.33
C LEU A 60 12.50 5.64 -51.44
N LEU A 61 13.26 6.56 -52.03
CA LEU A 61 13.84 7.69 -51.28
C LEU A 61 12.73 8.56 -50.68
N SER A 62 11.68 8.85 -51.43
CA SER A 62 10.52 9.61 -50.93
C SER A 62 9.76 8.89 -49.81
N ILE A 63 9.57 7.57 -49.93
CA ILE A 63 8.96 6.76 -48.87
C ILE A 63 9.86 6.77 -47.62
N ALA A 64 11.16 6.55 -47.79
CA ALA A 64 12.11 6.53 -46.69
C ALA A 64 12.21 7.89 -45.97
N ASP A 65 12.23 9.00 -46.72
CA ASP A 65 12.21 10.35 -46.15
C ASP A 65 10.92 10.59 -45.34
N ARG A 66 9.76 10.20 -45.88
CA ARG A 66 8.48 10.34 -45.17
C ARG A 66 8.42 9.49 -43.91
N VAL A 67 8.96 8.27 -43.94
CA VAL A 67 9.06 7.43 -42.74
C VAL A 67 10.03 8.05 -41.75
N ALA A 68 11.15 8.61 -42.19
CA ALA A 68 12.09 9.31 -41.33
C ALA A 68 11.43 10.51 -40.63
N GLU A 69 10.62 11.31 -41.35
CA GLU A 69 9.85 12.42 -40.78
C GLU A 69 8.82 11.96 -39.75
N VAL A 70 8.08 10.89 -40.02
CA VAL A 70 7.05 10.35 -39.12
C VAL A 70 7.67 9.64 -37.91
N SER A 71 8.85 9.03 -38.10
CA SER A 71 9.56 8.31 -37.06
C SER A 71 10.55 9.18 -36.30
N GLN A 72 10.74 10.46 -36.67
CA GLN A 72 11.22 11.44 -35.71
C GLN A 72 10.18 11.42 -34.59
N PRO A 73 10.55 10.97 -33.38
CA PRO A 73 9.63 11.07 -32.28
C PRO A 73 9.33 12.56 -32.20
N ASP A 74 8.07 12.90 -32.42
CA ASP A 74 7.53 14.16 -31.97
C ASP A 74 8.08 14.30 -30.54
N LEU A 75 8.98 15.25 -30.33
CA LEU A 75 9.51 15.60 -29.01
C LEU A 75 8.40 16.25 -28.17
N MET A 76 7.15 15.86 -28.42
CA MET A 76 5.97 16.18 -27.66
C MET A 76 5.73 15.04 -26.67
N SER A 77 6.18 15.29 -25.45
CA SER A 77 5.59 14.76 -24.22
C SER A 77 5.88 13.32 -23.80
N VAL A 78 7.11 12.83 -23.94
CA VAL A 78 7.56 11.67 -23.14
C VAL A 78 7.69 12.04 -21.64
N THR A 79 7.79 13.34 -21.31
CA THR A 79 7.83 13.82 -19.92
C THR A 79 6.56 13.45 -19.13
N SER A 80 5.38 13.53 -19.76
CA SER A 80 4.12 13.16 -19.10
C SER A 80 4.07 11.66 -18.76
N SER A 81 4.59 10.81 -19.65
CA SER A 81 4.62 9.36 -19.43
C SER A 81 5.65 8.97 -18.37
N THR A 82 6.82 9.62 -18.33
CA THR A 82 7.81 9.37 -17.28
C THR A 82 7.31 9.85 -15.91
N GLU A 83 6.69 11.03 -15.83
CA GLU A 83 6.11 11.52 -14.58
C GLU A 83 4.96 10.63 -14.11
N ALA A 84 4.08 10.19 -15.01
CA ALA A 84 3.03 9.23 -14.68
C ALA A 84 3.59 7.90 -14.16
N LEU A 85 4.63 7.36 -14.80
CA LEU A 85 5.29 6.12 -14.36
C LEU A 85 5.98 6.30 -12.99
N THR A 86 6.64 7.44 -12.74
CA THR A 86 7.25 7.72 -11.42
C THR A 86 6.20 7.88 -10.34
N ASN A 87 5.08 8.56 -10.62
CA ASN A 87 3.95 8.69 -9.69
C ASN A 87 3.33 7.33 -9.36
N VAL A 88 3.13 6.47 -10.37
CA VAL A 88 2.65 5.10 -10.15
C VAL A 88 3.64 4.29 -9.32
N ALA A 89 4.94 4.37 -9.61
CA ALA A 89 5.97 3.67 -8.83
C ALA A 89 5.98 4.13 -7.36
N GLN A 90 5.89 5.44 -7.11
CA GLN A 90 5.79 6.00 -5.76
C GLN A 90 4.51 5.56 -5.04
N GLN A 91 3.37 5.49 -5.74
CA GLN A 91 2.11 5.00 -5.17
C GLN A 91 2.18 3.51 -4.82
N VAL A 92 2.82 2.69 -5.68
CA VAL A 92 3.03 1.26 -5.41
C VAL A 92 3.93 1.06 -4.19
N GLU A 93 4.99 1.85 -4.05
CA GLU A 93 5.86 1.81 -2.86
C GLU A 93 5.14 2.27 -1.59
N ALA A 94 4.33 3.34 -1.67
CA ALA A 94 3.53 3.80 -0.54
C ALA A 94 2.48 2.75 -0.10
N LEU A 95 1.85 2.07 -1.06
CA LEU A 95 0.90 1.00 -0.79
C LEU A 95 1.59 -0.23 -0.20
N SER A 96 2.77 -0.62 -0.70
CA SER A 96 3.52 -1.76 -0.15
C SER A 96 3.99 -1.51 1.29
N ARG A 97 4.37 -0.28 1.64
CA ARG A 97 4.67 0.12 3.03
C ARG A 97 3.44 0.03 3.93
N ARG A 98 2.27 0.50 3.48
CA ARG A 98 1.03 0.37 4.26
C ARG A 98 0.59 -1.08 4.45
N LEU A 99 0.75 -1.92 3.43
CA LEU A 99 0.44 -3.35 3.53
C LEU A 99 1.34 -4.06 4.53
N SER A 100 2.65 -3.79 4.51
CA SER A 100 3.58 -4.37 5.48
C SER A 100 3.30 -3.92 6.92
N GLU A 101 2.94 -2.64 7.13
CA GLU A 101 2.52 -2.14 8.43
C GLU A 101 1.23 -2.80 8.92
N LEU A 102 0.22 -2.94 8.05
CA LEU A 102 -1.03 -3.66 8.36
C LEU A 102 -0.78 -5.13 8.69
N GLU A 103 0.10 -5.81 7.96
CA GLU A 103 0.50 -7.19 8.25
C GLU A 103 1.17 -7.32 9.62
N LEU A 104 2.03 -6.37 9.99
CA LEU A 104 2.67 -6.33 11.32
C LEU A 104 1.64 -6.10 12.43
N HIS A 105 0.72 -5.15 12.26
CA HIS A 105 -0.37 -4.92 13.21
C HIS A 105 -1.28 -6.15 13.35
N HIS A 106 -1.60 -6.80 12.23
CA HIS A 106 -2.43 -8.00 12.24
C HIS A 106 -1.72 -9.17 12.94
N ARG A 107 -0.41 -9.36 12.72
CA ARG A 107 0.39 -10.31 13.48
C ARG A 107 0.42 -9.97 14.96
N ALA A 108 0.71 -8.71 15.33
CA ALA A 108 0.74 -8.27 16.73
C ALA A 108 -0.62 -8.45 17.43
N ALA A 109 -1.73 -8.21 16.74
CA ALA A 109 -3.07 -8.46 17.26
C ALA A 109 -3.36 -9.95 17.45
N ARG A 110 -2.88 -10.83 16.56
CA ARG A 110 -2.97 -12.29 16.74
C ARG A 110 -2.07 -12.83 17.86
N PHE A 111 -0.91 -12.19 18.09
CA PHE A 111 0.03 -12.57 19.14
C PHE A 111 -0.18 -11.85 20.47
N SER A 112 -1.18 -10.96 20.56
CA SER A 112 -1.58 -10.37 21.84
C SER A 112 -2.13 -11.47 22.74
N PRO A 113 -1.43 -11.87 23.81
CA PRO A 113 -1.92 -12.90 24.70
C PRO A 113 -3.11 -12.32 25.43
N SER A 114 -4.29 -12.71 24.98
CA SER A 114 -5.47 -12.65 25.83
C SER A 114 -5.17 -13.54 27.04
N HIS A 115 -4.76 -12.93 28.16
CA HIS A 115 -4.58 -13.49 29.51
C HIS A 115 -3.20 -14.12 29.83
N ALA A 116 -2.40 -13.47 30.69
CA ALA A 116 -1.85 -14.08 31.93
C ALA A 116 -0.68 -13.28 32.56
N HIS A 117 -0.96 -12.20 33.32
CA HIS A 117 -0.16 -11.90 34.53
C HIS A 117 -0.82 -10.90 35.49
N SER A 118 -1.72 -11.39 36.34
CA SER A 118 -1.84 -10.89 37.73
C SER A 118 -2.47 -11.93 38.67
N ASN A 119 -2.13 -13.21 38.47
CA ASN A 119 -2.33 -14.24 39.49
C ASN A 119 -1.06 -14.37 40.33
N PHE A 120 -0.79 -13.36 41.17
CA PHE A 120 0.01 -13.59 42.38
C PHE A 120 -0.83 -13.26 43.61
N ARG A 121 -0.97 -14.29 44.44
CA ARG A 121 -1.76 -14.39 45.65
C ARG A 121 -1.44 -13.25 46.62
N GLY A 122 -2.43 -12.40 46.90
CA GLY A 122 -2.36 -11.32 47.88
C GLY A 122 -3.70 -11.09 48.57
N ARG A 123 -4.08 -12.04 49.44
CA ARG A 123 -5.25 -12.08 50.31
C ARG A 123 -5.53 -10.75 51.06
N ARG A 124 -6.39 -9.85 50.54
CA ARG A 124 -7.21 -8.91 51.34
C ARG A 124 -8.53 -8.57 50.63
N ARG A 125 -9.57 -9.37 50.87
CA ARG A 125 -10.96 -8.97 50.63
C ARG A 125 -11.33 -7.89 51.64
N VAL A 126 -11.07 -6.62 51.32
CA VAL A 126 -11.76 -5.49 51.98
C VAL A 126 -13.17 -5.47 51.40
N ARG A 127 -14.09 -6.11 52.11
CA ARG A 127 -15.52 -6.07 51.81
C ARG A 127 -16.00 -4.67 52.17
N SER A 128 -15.90 -3.73 51.22
CA SER A 128 -16.59 -2.44 51.29
C SER A 128 -18.10 -2.70 51.18
N ARG A 129 -18.71 -3.04 52.31
CA ARG A 129 -20.14 -2.85 52.50
C ARG A 129 -20.30 -1.46 53.08
N GLN A 130 -20.63 -0.50 52.22
CA GLN A 130 -21.23 0.74 52.67
C GLN A 130 -22.45 0.37 53.54
N PRO A 131 -22.50 0.75 54.82
CA PRO A 131 -23.71 0.63 55.60
C PRO A 131 -24.63 1.75 55.13
N ARG A 132 -25.70 1.38 54.40
CA ARG A 132 -26.85 2.28 54.27
C ARG A 132 -27.34 2.57 55.68
N ARG A 133 -27.15 3.82 56.10
CA ARG A 133 -27.77 4.41 57.28
C ARG A 133 -29.27 4.21 57.16
N SER A 134 -29.82 3.37 58.03
CA SER A 134 -31.23 3.41 58.37
C SER A 134 -31.33 3.75 59.86
N THR A 135 -32.00 4.87 60.10
CA THR A 135 -32.92 5.12 61.21
C THR A 135 -32.35 5.06 62.63
N SER A 136 -32.39 6.26 63.24
CA SER A 136 -32.31 6.52 64.67
C SER A 136 -33.18 5.53 65.46
N VAL A 137 -32.56 4.51 66.05
CA VAL A 137 -33.15 3.70 67.11
C VAL A 137 -32.25 3.93 68.31
N THR A 138 -32.82 4.60 69.31
CA THR A 138 -32.25 4.90 70.63
C THR A 138 -31.25 3.82 71.06
N ARG A 139 -29.97 4.19 71.17
CA ARG A 139 -28.90 3.30 71.64
C ARG A 139 -29.21 2.89 73.08
N GLN A 140 -29.86 1.74 73.27
CA GLN A 140 -30.03 1.14 74.58
C GLN A 140 -28.70 0.47 74.98
N PRO A 141 -27.98 0.99 75.98
CA PRO A 141 -26.64 0.54 76.32
C PRO A 141 -26.71 -0.72 77.18
N ASN A 142 -26.98 -1.88 76.56
CA ASN A 142 -26.61 -3.24 77.02
C ASN A 142 -27.34 -4.37 76.28
N GLN A 143 -27.74 -4.17 75.02
CA GLN A 143 -28.32 -5.25 74.22
C GLN A 143 -27.25 -5.97 73.39
N CYS A 144 -27.31 -7.31 73.31
CA CYS A 144 -26.40 -8.11 72.50
C CYS A 144 -26.63 -7.88 71.00
N TYR A 145 -25.68 -8.34 70.16
CA TYR A 145 -25.75 -8.18 68.71
C TYR A 145 -27.08 -8.63 68.10
N TYR A 146 -27.62 -9.76 68.55
CA TYR A 146 -28.87 -10.32 68.04
C TYR A 146 -30.06 -9.40 68.36
N HIS A 147 -30.18 -8.89 69.58
CA HIS A 147 -31.27 -7.96 69.95
C HIS A 147 -31.11 -6.57 69.31
N ARG A 148 -29.88 -6.09 69.06
CA ARG A 148 -29.68 -4.85 68.30
C ARG A 148 -30.10 -4.95 66.84
N ARG A 149 -29.98 -6.15 66.25
CA ARG A 149 -30.26 -6.38 64.83
C ARG A 149 -31.70 -6.83 64.57
N PHE A 150 -32.29 -7.60 65.48
CA PHE A 150 -33.58 -8.25 65.30
C PHE A 150 -34.62 -7.85 66.37
N GLY A 151 -34.27 -7.02 67.35
CA GLY A 151 -35.20 -6.58 68.40
C GLY A 151 -35.78 -7.75 69.18
N SER A 152 -37.09 -7.69 69.47
CA SER A 152 -37.85 -8.75 70.15
C SER A 152 -37.95 -10.06 69.36
N GLU A 153 -37.65 -10.05 68.05
CA GLU A 153 -37.68 -11.24 67.19
C GLU A 153 -36.36 -12.04 67.22
N ALA A 154 -35.39 -11.63 68.04
CA ALA A 154 -34.12 -12.32 68.16
C ALA A 154 -34.29 -13.74 68.73
N LYS A 155 -34.03 -14.76 67.90
CA LYS A 155 -34.10 -16.18 68.30
C LYS A 155 -32.95 -16.65 69.20
N ARG A 156 -31.96 -15.79 69.44
CA ARG A 156 -30.75 -16.11 70.23
C ARG A 156 -30.36 -14.90 71.07
N CYS A 157 -30.10 -15.13 72.36
CA CYS A 157 -29.58 -14.15 73.30
C CYS A 157 -28.14 -14.53 73.71
N GLN A 158 -27.25 -13.55 73.85
CA GLN A 158 -25.88 -13.77 74.32
C GLN A 158 -25.62 -12.88 75.54
N PRO A 159 -25.34 -13.44 76.73
CA PRO A 159 -25.03 -12.67 77.93
C PRO A 159 -23.68 -11.93 77.83
N PRO A 160 -23.51 -10.78 78.49
CA PRO A 160 -24.53 -10.03 79.25
C PRO A 160 -25.44 -9.21 78.32
N CYS A 161 -26.76 -9.43 78.40
CA CYS A 161 -27.77 -8.73 77.60
C CYS A 161 -28.94 -8.29 78.47
N ALA A 162 -29.23 -6.99 78.49
CA ALA A 162 -30.28 -6.37 79.30
C ALA A 162 -31.63 -6.23 78.56
N PHE A 163 -31.83 -6.93 77.44
CA PHE A 163 -33.08 -6.90 76.67
C PHE A 163 -34.18 -7.65 77.42
N ARG A 164 -35.19 -6.93 77.96
CA ARG A 164 -36.41 -7.51 78.52
C ARG A 164 -37.47 -7.59 77.43
N GLN A 165 -37.91 -8.81 77.09
CA GLN A 165 -39.08 -9.01 76.25
C GLN A 165 -40.31 -8.47 77.00
N GLN A 166 -40.94 -7.43 76.48
CA GLN A 166 -42.26 -7.01 76.96
C GLN A 166 -43.27 -8.03 76.43
N GLY A 167 -43.59 -9.02 77.27
CA GLY A 167 -44.73 -9.91 77.06
C GLY A 167 -46.01 -9.19 77.46
N ASN A 168 -47.06 -9.39 76.67
CA ASN A 168 -48.42 -8.96 76.96
C ASN A 168 -48.83 -9.40 78.38
N GLU A 169 -48.99 -8.45 79.29
CA GLU A 169 -49.87 -8.61 80.44
C GLU A 169 -51.25 -8.11 80.01
N LEU A 170 -52.19 -9.05 79.81
CA LEU A 170 -53.63 -8.79 79.83
C LEU A 170 -54.10 -8.96 81.28
N PRO A 171 -55.00 -8.10 81.75
CA PRO A 171 -56.41 -8.51 81.80
C PRO A 171 -57.26 -7.90 80.69
#